data_AF-A0A0A7S560-F1
#
_entry.id   AF-A0A0A7S560-F1
#
_cell.length_a   1.000
_cell.length_b   1.000
_cell.length_c   1.000
_cell.angle_alpha   90.00
_cell.angle_beta   90.00
_cell.angle_gamma   90.00
#
_symmetry.space_group_name_H-M   'P 1'
#
loop_
_entity.id
_entity.type
_entity.pdbx_description
1 polymer ?
#
loop_
_entity_poly.entity_id
_entity_poly.type
_entity_poly.pdbx_seq_one_letter_code
_entity_poly.pdbx_strand_id
1 'polypeptide(L)'
;MKRNYYVYALKDPRQKPAKIFYVGKGTGSRSIEHINKPDNTRKGKYIKEILNDGFNIIITKLVDHLTEEDALRIEMELISCLGSIDNNGILYNSITPRSISSKLKPNNISLPDDAIMKAQLGLKLIKEAIVAFINENPQGITNSNCAHYLGLQSNNEGRQQDYLTYSILGLLIADGEIKSEKMNNRRIYIKNK
;
A
#
# COMPACT_ATOMS: atom_id res chain seq x y z
N MET A 1 9.45 -18.55 0.98
CA MET A 1 9.08 -17.32 1.73
C MET A 1 8.49 -17.70 3.08
N LYS A 2 8.73 -16.90 4.12
CA LYS A 2 8.25 -17.14 5.49
C LYS A 2 6.74 -16.86 5.59
N ARG A 3 5.94 -17.82 6.06
CA ARG A 3 4.47 -17.77 6.10
C ARG A 3 3.93 -17.54 7.52
N ASN A 4 4.40 -16.49 8.18
CA ASN A 4 4.09 -16.21 9.58
C ASN A 4 3.13 -15.03 9.76
N TYR A 5 2.62 -14.47 8.64
CA TYR A 5 1.69 -13.35 8.65
C TYR A 5 0.24 -13.84 8.67
N TYR A 6 -0.63 -12.99 9.18
CA TYR A 6 -2.07 -13.17 9.19
C TYR A 6 -2.76 -11.81 9.08
N VAL A 7 -4.01 -11.82 8.61
CA VAL A 7 -4.91 -10.66 8.64
C VAL A 7 -5.96 -10.90 9.72
N TYR A 8 -6.27 -9.88 10.50
CA TYR A 8 -7.21 -9.94 11.61
C TYR A 8 -8.16 -8.74 11.60
N ALA A 9 -9.32 -8.91 12.22
CA ALA A 9 -10.28 -7.86 12.52
C ALA A 9 -10.42 -7.65 14.03
N LEU A 10 -10.63 -6.40 14.43
CA LEU A 10 -11.13 -6.05 15.75
C LEU A 10 -12.61 -5.70 15.64
N LYS A 11 -13.41 -6.24 16.57
CA LYS A 11 -14.86 -6.05 16.60
C LYS A 11 -15.32 -5.44 17.92
N ASP A 12 -16.25 -4.51 17.81
CA ASP A 12 -16.93 -3.86 18.92
C ASP A 12 -18.14 -4.72 19.33
N PRO A 13 -18.15 -5.29 20.55
CA PRO A 13 -19.23 -6.12 21.04
C PRO A 13 -20.43 -5.35 21.61
N ARG A 14 -20.38 -4.01 21.68
CA ARG A 14 -21.48 -3.19 22.24
C ARG A 14 -22.77 -3.32 21.44
N GLN A 15 -22.69 -3.78 20.19
CA GLN A 15 -23.83 -4.09 19.32
C GLN A 15 -23.88 -5.58 19.00
N LYS A 16 -25.10 -6.10 18.73
CA LYS A 16 -25.33 -7.49 18.31
C LYS A 16 -25.88 -7.51 16.88
N PRO A 17 -25.19 -8.14 15.91
CA PRO A 17 -23.88 -8.79 16.04
C PRO A 17 -22.73 -7.78 16.23
N ALA A 18 -21.62 -8.24 16.81
CA ALA A 18 -20.43 -7.42 17.03
C ALA A 18 -19.90 -6.88 15.69
N LYS A 19 -19.64 -5.58 15.63
CA LYS A 19 -19.28 -4.89 14.38
C LYS A 19 -17.78 -4.76 14.21
N ILE A 20 -17.30 -5.04 13.01
CA ILE A 20 -15.89 -4.78 12.66
C ILE A 20 -15.67 -3.27 12.66
N PHE A 21 -14.61 -2.82 13.32
CA PHE A 21 -14.19 -1.42 13.30
C PHE A 21 -12.73 -1.24 12.89
N TYR A 22 -11.97 -2.33 12.75
CA TYR A 22 -10.57 -2.27 12.32
C TYR A 22 -10.16 -3.57 11.64
N VAL A 23 -9.36 -3.45 10.59
CA VAL A 23 -8.66 -4.57 9.93
C VAL A 23 -7.17 -4.32 9.98
N GLY A 24 -6.36 -5.34 10.26
CA GLY A 24 -4.92 -5.20 10.30
C GLY A 24 -4.19 -6.46 9.87
N LYS A 25 -2.95 -6.33 9.40
CA LYS A 25 -2.01 -7.44 9.27
C LYS A 25 -1.04 -7.55 10.45
N GLY A 26 -0.58 -8.75 10.74
CA GLY A 26 0.39 -8.97 11.80
C GLY A 26 1.08 -10.32 11.78
N THR A 27 2.07 -10.46 12.66
CA THR A 27 2.76 -11.71 12.99
C THR A 27 2.76 -11.85 14.52
N GLY A 28 2.93 -13.08 15.04
CA GLY A 28 2.94 -13.33 16.49
C GLY A 28 1.74 -12.71 17.21
N SER A 29 2.00 -11.99 18.30
CA SER A 29 0.98 -11.42 19.20
C SER A 29 0.50 -10.00 18.83
N ARG A 30 0.83 -9.50 17.63
CA ARG A 30 0.54 -8.10 17.23
C ARG A 30 -0.93 -7.70 17.37
N SER A 31 -1.86 -8.62 17.08
CA SER A 31 -3.30 -8.38 17.24
C SER A 31 -3.71 -8.05 18.68
N ILE A 32 -3.00 -8.61 19.66
CA ILE A 32 -3.26 -8.43 21.10
C ILE A 32 -2.56 -7.16 21.63
N GLU A 33 -1.39 -6.83 21.08
CA GLU A 33 -0.58 -5.67 21.52
C GLU A 33 -1.35 -4.34 21.42
N HIS A 34 -2.13 -4.15 20.36
CA HIS A 34 -2.95 -2.95 20.16
C HIS A 34 -4.05 -2.76 21.23
N ILE A 35 -4.51 -3.85 21.84
CA ILE A 35 -5.51 -3.80 22.91
C ILE A 35 -4.83 -3.54 24.25
N ASN A 36 -3.68 -4.18 24.49
CA ASN A 36 -2.96 -4.05 25.75
C ASN A 36 -2.33 -2.66 25.94
N LYS A 37 -1.96 -1.99 24.85
CA LYS A 37 -1.39 -0.63 24.87
C LYS A 37 -2.06 0.25 23.82
N PRO A 38 -3.31 0.71 24.06
CA PRO A 38 -4.01 1.56 23.12
C PRO A 38 -3.29 2.90 22.99
N ASP A 39 -2.84 3.22 21.78
CA ASP A 39 -2.16 4.46 21.46
C ASP A 39 -3.15 5.66 21.38
N ASN A 40 -2.66 6.84 21.01
CA ASN A 40 -3.49 8.04 20.83
C ASN A 40 -4.01 8.20 19.39
N THR A 41 -3.86 7.18 18.55
CA THR A 41 -4.46 7.20 17.21
C THR A 41 -5.98 7.04 17.29
N ARG A 42 -6.68 7.27 16.17
CA ARG A 42 -8.12 7.09 16.08
C ARG A 42 -8.58 5.70 16.57
N LYS A 43 -7.91 4.62 16.13
CA LYS A 43 -8.25 3.27 16.59
C LYS A 43 -8.00 3.11 18.10
N GLY A 44 -6.91 3.69 18.62
CA GLY A 44 -6.54 3.60 20.03
C GLY A 44 -7.55 4.31 20.94
N LYS A 45 -8.05 5.48 20.52
CA LYS A 45 -9.14 6.19 21.19
C LYS A 45 -10.42 5.36 21.21
N TYR A 46 -10.82 4.78 20.07
CA TYR A 46 -12.01 3.94 19.99
C TYR A 46 -11.90 2.64 20.82
N ILE A 47 -10.71 2.03 20.87
CA ILE A 47 -10.41 0.91 21.77
C ILE A 47 -10.60 1.34 23.24
N LYS A 48 -10.07 2.49 23.64
CA LYS A 48 -10.25 3.03 25.01
C LYS A 48 -11.72 3.24 25.35
N GLU A 49 -12.52 3.77 24.42
CA GLU A 49 -13.97 3.94 24.61
C GLU A 49 -14.67 2.60 24.88
N ILE A 50 -14.41 1.58 24.06
CA ILE A 50 -15.01 0.24 24.25
C ILE A 50 -14.61 -0.36 25.61
N LEU A 51 -13.33 -0.24 25.99
CA LEU A 51 -12.83 -0.74 27.27
C LEU A 51 -13.42 0.02 28.47
N ASN A 52 -13.57 1.34 28.38
CA ASN A 52 -14.16 2.17 29.43
C ASN A 52 -15.66 1.86 29.64
N ASP A 53 -16.36 1.45 28.59
CA ASP A 53 -17.75 0.97 28.68
C ASP A 53 -17.85 -0.44 29.31
N GLY A 54 -16.72 -1.04 29.72
CA GLY A 54 -16.66 -2.35 30.36
C GLY A 54 -16.67 -3.54 29.40
N PHE A 55 -16.47 -3.30 28.10
CA PHE A 55 -16.49 -4.34 27.07
C PHE A 55 -15.08 -4.74 26.63
N ASN A 56 -14.92 -6.03 26.27
CA ASN A 56 -13.68 -6.55 25.72
C ASN A 56 -13.75 -6.63 24.19
N ILE A 57 -12.77 -6.05 23.51
CA ILE A 57 -12.65 -6.11 22.04
C ILE A 57 -12.51 -7.57 21.59
N ILE A 58 -13.31 -7.96 20.60
CA ILE A 58 -13.21 -9.30 20.01
C ILE A 58 -12.17 -9.25 18.87
N ILE A 59 -11.16 -10.11 18.96
CA ILE A 59 -10.17 -10.32 17.91
C ILE A 59 -10.58 -11.52 17.08
N THR A 60 -10.56 -11.42 15.76
CA THR A 60 -10.75 -12.56 14.86
C THR A 60 -9.63 -12.59 13.82
N LYS A 61 -8.89 -13.69 13.73
CA LYS A 61 -8.04 -13.95 12.55
C LYS A 61 -8.95 -14.27 11.37
N LEU A 62 -8.82 -13.49 10.29
CA LEU A 62 -9.59 -13.66 9.07
C LEU A 62 -8.91 -14.65 8.12
N VAL A 63 -7.59 -14.51 7.96
CA VAL A 63 -6.76 -15.38 7.12
C VAL A 63 -5.38 -15.51 7.78
N ASP A 64 -4.80 -16.71 7.78
CA ASP A 64 -3.48 -16.98 8.36
C ASP A 64 -2.56 -17.74 7.38
N HIS A 65 -1.33 -18.07 7.84
CA HIS A 65 -0.28 -18.72 7.04
C HIS A 65 0.10 -17.96 5.76
N LEU A 66 0.11 -16.64 5.84
CA LEU A 66 0.37 -15.75 4.71
C LEU A 66 1.84 -15.34 4.65
N THR A 67 2.30 -15.05 3.43
CA THR A 67 3.48 -14.20 3.26
C THR A 67 3.14 -12.77 3.67
N GLU A 68 4.15 -11.93 3.90
CA GLU A 68 3.90 -10.52 4.19
C GLU A 68 3.14 -9.82 3.06
N GLU A 69 3.47 -10.16 1.83
CA GLU A 69 2.87 -9.59 0.63
C GLU A 69 1.40 -9.97 0.51
N ASP A 70 1.07 -11.25 0.71
CA ASP A 70 -0.32 -11.72 0.69
C ASP A 70 -1.15 -11.05 1.80
N ALA A 71 -0.59 -10.96 3.01
CA ALA A 71 -1.27 -10.31 4.13
C ALA A 71 -1.51 -8.82 3.89
N LEU A 72 -0.55 -8.13 3.25
CA LEU A 72 -0.72 -6.74 2.83
C LEU A 72 -1.83 -6.60 1.78
N ARG A 73 -1.84 -7.45 0.74
CA ARG A 73 -2.88 -7.43 -0.30
C ARG A 73 -4.27 -7.65 0.31
N ILE A 74 -4.43 -8.67 1.15
CA ILE A 74 -5.72 -8.99 1.78
C ILE A 74 -6.18 -7.89 2.75
N GLU A 75 -5.27 -7.34 3.57
CA GLU A 75 -5.57 -6.19 4.43
C GLU A 75 -6.07 -5.00 3.60
N MET A 76 -5.40 -4.71 2.49
CA MET A 76 -5.77 -3.62 1.59
C MET A 76 -7.15 -3.84 0.98
N GLU A 77 -7.43 -5.02 0.40
CA GLU A 77 -8.72 -5.33 -0.21
C GLU A 77 -9.87 -5.21 0.81
N LEU A 78 -9.68 -5.74 2.03
CA LEU A 78 -10.69 -5.64 3.09
C LEU A 78 -10.94 -4.21 3.55
N ILE A 79 -9.90 -3.38 3.66
CA ILE A 79 -10.06 -1.96 3.97
C ILE A 79 -10.81 -1.25 2.85
N SER A 80 -10.51 -1.57 1.59
CA SER A 80 -11.19 -1.00 0.42
C SER A 80 -12.67 -1.38 0.38
N CYS A 81 -13.02 -2.63 0.66
CA CYS A 81 -14.41 -3.09 0.64
C CYS A 81 -15.25 -2.52 1.80
N LEU A 82 -14.65 -2.33 2.98
CA LEU A 82 -15.38 -1.88 4.17
C LEU A 82 -15.36 -0.35 4.35
N GLY A 83 -14.40 0.33 3.72
CA GLY A 83 -14.18 1.78 3.81
C GLY A 83 -13.73 2.24 5.21
N SER A 84 -13.05 3.38 5.28
CA SER A 84 -12.77 4.05 6.57
C SER A 84 -13.84 5.08 6.90
N ILE A 85 -13.92 5.50 8.16
CA ILE A 85 -14.87 6.55 8.57
C ILE A 85 -14.62 7.91 7.88
N ASP A 86 -13.43 8.15 7.31
CA ASP A 86 -13.13 9.36 6.53
C ASP A 86 -13.84 9.36 5.16
N ASN A 87 -14.31 8.17 4.79
CA ASN A 87 -14.69 7.71 3.47
C ASN A 87 -16.07 7.02 3.55
N ASN A 88 -16.94 7.49 4.46
CA ASN A 88 -18.26 6.92 4.75
C ASN A 88 -18.32 5.40 5.06
N GLY A 89 -17.18 4.78 5.38
CA GLY A 89 -17.10 3.38 5.78
C GLY A 89 -17.12 3.19 7.30
N ILE A 90 -16.84 1.95 7.72
CA ILE A 90 -16.98 1.54 9.13
C ILE A 90 -15.64 1.43 9.87
N LEU A 91 -14.51 1.54 9.17
CA LEU A 91 -13.20 1.27 9.76
C LEU A 91 -12.54 2.52 10.34
N TYR A 92 -11.99 2.35 11.54
CA TYR A 92 -11.16 3.33 12.24
C TYR A 92 -9.69 3.29 11.79
N ASN A 93 -9.36 2.45 10.80
CA ASN A 93 -8.07 2.40 10.13
C ASN A 93 -7.61 3.80 9.69
N SER A 94 -6.45 4.26 10.14
CA SER A 94 -5.80 5.42 9.53
C SER A 94 -5.31 5.00 8.15
N ILE A 95 -6.02 5.35 7.08
CA ILE A 95 -5.54 5.15 5.71
C ILE A 95 -4.42 6.16 5.51
N THR A 96 -3.21 5.79 5.91
CA THR A 96 -2.00 6.55 5.60
C THR A 96 -1.07 5.65 4.81
N PRO A 97 -1.18 5.59 3.48
CA PRO A 97 0.02 5.36 2.68
C PRO A 97 0.98 6.49 3.06
N ARG A 98 2.11 6.12 3.64
CA ARG A 98 3.08 7.00 4.32
C ARG A 98 3.76 8.05 3.41
N SER A 99 3.25 8.27 2.20
CA SER A 99 3.90 9.02 1.12
C SER A 99 3.01 10.09 0.46
N ILE A 100 1.71 10.20 0.77
CA ILE A 100 0.85 11.25 0.19
C ILE A 100 0.65 12.33 1.23
N SER A 101 1.33 13.46 1.05
CA SER A 101 1.26 14.59 1.95
C SER A 101 -0.20 15.07 2.12
N SER A 102 -0.65 15.16 3.36
CA SER A 102 -1.94 15.76 3.74
C SER A 102 -1.98 17.28 3.55
N LYS A 103 -1.01 17.86 2.83
CA LYS A 103 -0.82 19.32 2.68
C LYS A 103 -1.64 19.95 1.55
N LEU A 104 -2.36 19.15 0.77
CA LEU A 104 -3.18 19.61 -0.34
C LEU A 104 -4.52 18.87 -0.32
N LYS A 105 -5.40 19.20 0.63
CA LYS A 105 -6.83 18.95 0.45
C LYS A 105 -7.48 20.29 0.07
N PRO A 106 -7.59 20.65 -1.22
CA PRO A 106 -8.50 21.71 -1.62
C PRO A 106 -9.91 21.34 -1.17
N ASN A 107 -10.66 22.28 -0.60
CA ASN A 107 -11.99 22.02 -0.03
C ASN A 107 -13.05 21.51 -1.04
N ASN A 108 -12.71 21.38 -2.33
CA ASN A 108 -13.65 21.14 -3.42
C ASN A 108 -13.37 19.84 -4.21
N ILE A 109 -12.52 18.93 -3.73
CA ILE A 109 -12.20 17.68 -4.44
C ILE A 109 -12.61 16.48 -3.57
N SER A 110 -13.56 15.69 -4.09
CA SER A 110 -13.91 14.38 -3.51
C SER A 110 -12.96 13.32 -4.06
N LEU A 111 -12.34 12.55 -3.17
CA LEU A 111 -11.46 11.46 -3.52
C LEU A 111 -12.19 10.13 -3.28
N PRO A 112 -12.33 9.26 -4.28
CA PRO A 112 -12.90 7.95 -4.07
C PRO A 112 -12.09 7.15 -3.05
N ASP A 113 -12.79 6.38 -2.22
CA ASP A 113 -12.23 5.78 -1.02
C ASP A 113 -11.12 4.76 -1.28
N ASP A 114 -11.14 4.17 -2.47
CA ASP A 114 -10.22 3.14 -2.97
C ASP A 114 -9.16 3.69 -3.94
N ALA A 115 -9.31 4.92 -4.44
CA ALA A 115 -8.49 5.47 -5.52
C ALA A 115 -7.01 5.59 -5.15
N ILE A 116 -6.72 6.01 -3.91
CA ILE A 116 -5.34 6.07 -3.40
C ILE A 116 -4.70 4.68 -3.46
N MET A 117 -5.42 3.66 -3.01
CA MET A 117 -4.88 2.31 -2.87
C MET A 117 -4.66 1.67 -4.23
N LYS A 118 -5.62 1.83 -5.16
CA LYS A 118 -5.48 1.43 -6.56
C LYS A 118 -4.26 2.08 -7.21
N ALA A 119 -4.05 3.38 -6.98
CA ALA A 119 -2.89 4.09 -7.50
C ALA A 119 -1.56 3.54 -6.94
N GLN A 120 -1.48 3.31 -5.63
CA GLN A 120 -0.26 2.78 -4.99
C GLN A 120 0.03 1.33 -5.41
N LEU A 121 -1.00 0.48 -5.50
CA LEU A 121 -0.85 -0.90 -5.97
C LEU A 121 -0.39 -0.95 -7.43
N GLY A 122 -1.03 -0.16 -8.30
CA GLY A 122 -0.62 -0.04 -9.70
C GLY A 122 0.84 0.42 -9.84
N LEU A 123 1.24 1.44 -9.09
CA LEU A 123 2.63 1.91 -9.08
C LEU A 123 3.61 0.81 -8.62
N LYS A 124 3.27 0.07 -7.55
CA LYS A 124 4.09 -1.03 -7.05
C LYS A 124 4.28 -2.11 -8.13
N LEU A 125 3.20 -2.54 -8.76
CA LEU A 125 3.23 -3.59 -9.80
C LEU A 125 4.10 -3.17 -11.00
N ILE A 126 4.00 -1.92 -11.44
CA ILE A 126 4.81 -1.42 -12.55
C ILE A 126 6.29 -1.35 -12.15
N LYS A 127 6.62 -0.91 -10.93
CA LYS A 127 7.99 -0.90 -10.41
C LYS A 127 8.59 -2.31 -10.38
N GLU A 128 7.86 -3.29 -9.87
CA GLU A 128 8.31 -4.69 -9.82
C GLU A 128 8.55 -5.26 -11.22
N ALA A 129 7.67 -4.96 -12.19
CA ALA A 129 7.86 -5.38 -13.58
C ALA A 129 9.13 -4.79 -14.21
N ILE A 130 9.41 -3.50 -13.98
CA ILE A 130 10.64 -2.85 -14.47
C ILE A 130 11.88 -3.45 -13.81
N VAL A 131 11.86 -3.69 -12.49
CA VAL A 131 12.99 -4.30 -11.77
C VAL A 131 13.24 -5.72 -12.26
N ALA A 132 12.19 -6.53 -12.48
CA ALA A 132 12.32 -7.85 -13.08
C ALA A 132 12.96 -7.78 -14.47
N PHE A 133 12.54 -6.83 -15.32
CA PHE A 133 13.14 -6.63 -16.64
C PHE A 133 14.62 -6.24 -16.56
N ILE A 134 15.01 -5.37 -15.63
CA ILE A 134 16.41 -4.99 -15.39
C ILE A 134 17.23 -6.19 -14.90
N ASN A 135 16.68 -7.02 -14.00
CA ASN A 135 17.37 -8.19 -13.47
C ASN A 135 17.73 -9.21 -14.55
N GLU A 136 16.83 -9.42 -15.53
CA GLU A 136 17.07 -10.29 -16.69
C GLU A 136 18.07 -9.69 -17.69
N ASN A 137 18.44 -8.41 -17.55
CA ASN A 137 19.31 -7.69 -18.48
C ASN A 137 20.47 -7.00 -17.75
N PRO A 138 21.52 -7.75 -17.32
CA PRO A 138 22.64 -7.21 -16.54
C PRO A 138 23.42 -6.08 -17.22
N GLN A 139 23.40 -6.02 -18.55
CA GLN A 139 24.04 -4.96 -19.35
C GLN A 139 23.24 -3.64 -19.33
N GLY A 140 22.02 -3.66 -18.80
CA GLY A 140 21.13 -2.53 -18.66
C GLY A 140 20.14 -2.37 -19.80
N ILE A 141 19.05 -1.69 -19.48
CA ILE A 141 17.97 -1.36 -20.41
C ILE A 141 17.79 0.15 -20.49
N THR A 142 17.24 0.65 -21.60
CA THR A 142 16.91 2.07 -21.77
C THR A 142 15.49 2.38 -21.33
N ASN A 143 15.14 3.66 -21.17
CA ASN A 143 13.77 4.08 -20.92
C ASN A 143 12.82 3.62 -22.04
N SER A 144 13.25 3.74 -23.29
CA SER A 144 12.50 3.28 -24.46
C SER A 144 12.23 1.78 -24.40
N ASN A 145 13.17 0.97 -23.90
CA ASN A 145 12.90 -0.45 -23.66
C ASN A 145 11.75 -0.66 -22.67
N CYS A 146 11.76 0.05 -21.53
CA CYS A 146 10.67 -0.04 -20.56
C CYS A 146 9.32 0.36 -21.17
N ALA A 147 9.29 1.47 -21.93
CA ALA A 147 8.05 1.97 -22.53
C ALA A 147 7.46 0.97 -23.53
N HIS A 148 8.26 0.47 -24.47
CA HIS A 148 7.77 -0.41 -25.53
C HIS A 148 7.55 -1.85 -25.09
N TYR A 149 8.51 -2.47 -24.38
CA TYR A 149 8.40 -3.90 -24.04
C TYR A 149 7.39 -4.19 -22.94
N LEU A 150 7.16 -3.25 -22.02
CA LEU A 150 6.18 -3.40 -20.95
C LEU A 150 4.82 -2.75 -21.29
N GLY A 151 4.66 -2.16 -22.48
CA GLY A 151 3.43 -1.49 -22.88
C GLY A 151 3.09 -0.25 -22.05
N LEU A 152 4.12 0.45 -21.56
CA LEU A 152 3.98 1.60 -20.65
C LEU A 152 4.13 2.95 -21.37
N GLN A 153 3.90 2.97 -22.69
CA GLN A 153 3.98 4.20 -23.47
C GLN A 153 2.95 5.22 -22.95
N SER A 154 3.41 6.42 -22.62
CA SER A 154 2.51 7.55 -22.35
C SER A 154 2.00 8.16 -23.66
N ASN A 155 0.96 8.97 -23.58
CA ASN A 155 0.55 9.81 -24.70
C ASN A 155 0.25 11.22 -24.19
N ASN A 156 1.20 12.13 -24.38
CA ASN A 156 0.99 13.56 -24.14
C ASN A 156 0.87 14.27 -25.49
N GLU A 157 -0.35 14.26 -26.04
CA GLU A 157 -0.69 14.91 -27.33
C GLU A 157 0.22 14.47 -28.50
N GLY A 158 0.66 13.21 -28.50
CA GLY A 158 1.53 12.64 -29.54
C GLY A 158 2.98 13.09 -29.50
N ARG A 159 3.39 13.96 -28.56
CA ARG A 159 4.75 14.52 -28.52
C ARG A 159 5.73 13.72 -27.69
N GLN A 160 5.29 13.16 -26.56
CA GLN A 160 6.16 12.41 -25.64
C GLN A 160 5.50 11.12 -25.19
N GLN A 161 6.17 10.01 -25.51
CA GLN A 161 5.61 8.66 -25.39
C GLN A 161 6.16 7.85 -24.21
N ASP A 162 7.02 8.42 -23.37
CA ASP A 162 7.79 7.66 -22.39
C ASP A 162 7.96 8.40 -21.03
N TYR A 163 7.06 9.35 -20.74
CA TYR A 163 7.07 10.09 -19.47
C TYR A 163 6.78 9.21 -18.28
N LEU A 164 5.79 8.31 -18.41
CA LEU A 164 5.40 7.40 -17.34
C LEU A 164 6.62 6.58 -16.87
N THR A 165 7.35 6.01 -17.82
CA THR A 165 8.53 5.19 -17.50
C THR A 165 9.68 6.01 -16.94
N TYR A 166 9.93 7.24 -17.45
CA TYR A 166 10.93 8.13 -16.87
C TYR A 166 10.65 8.44 -15.40
N SER A 167 9.39 8.75 -15.07
CA SER A 167 8.99 9.03 -13.67
C SER A 167 9.20 7.81 -12.78
N ILE A 168 8.80 6.62 -13.23
CA ILE A 168 8.92 5.39 -12.42
C ILE A 168 10.39 4.96 -12.25
N LEU A 169 11.22 5.08 -13.30
CA LEU A 169 12.66 4.85 -13.20
C LEU A 169 13.33 5.84 -12.23
N GLY A 170 12.89 7.10 -12.24
CA GLY A 170 13.34 8.10 -11.27
C GLY A 170 13.01 7.72 -9.83
N LEU A 171 11.79 7.21 -9.58
CA LEU A 171 11.39 6.69 -8.26
C LEU A 171 12.25 5.50 -7.84
N LEU A 172 12.51 4.55 -8.74
CA LEU A 172 13.35 3.39 -8.45
C LEU A 172 14.80 3.78 -8.14
N ILE A 173 15.33 4.83 -8.78
CA ILE A 173 16.65 5.38 -8.44
C ILE A 173 16.62 6.01 -7.05
N ALA A 174 15.59 6.80 -6.74
CA ALA A 174 15.45 7.45 -5.43
C ALA A 174 15.32 6.42 -4.29
N ASP A 175 14.68 5.29 -4.56
CA ASP A 175 14.56 4.16 -3.62
C ASP A 175 15.83 3.31 -3.53
N GLY A 176 16.83 3.55 -4.38
CA GLY A 176 18.09 2.81 -4.39
C GLY A 176 18.02 1.41 -5.01
N GLU A 177 16.89 1.04 -5.63
CA GLU A 177 16.68 -0.27 -6.27
C GLU A 177 17.52 -0.43 -7.55
N ILE A 178 17.70 0.67 -8.28
CA ILE A 178 18.43 0.71 -9.55
C ILE A 178 19.37 1.92 -9.59
N LYS A 179 20.30 1.90 -10.54
CA LYS A 179 21.14 3.06 -10.86
C LYS A 179 21.15 3.32 -12.36
N SER A 180 21.39 4.57 -12.74
CA SER A 180 21.54 4.94 -14.15
C SER A 180 22.99 5.15 -14.52
N GLU A 181 23.39 4.66 -15.69
CA GLU A 181 24.72 4.85 -16.27
C GLU A 181 24.61 5.42 -17.68
N LYS A 182 25.65 6.13 -18.13
CA LYS A 182 25.74 6.65 -19.50
C LYS A 182 26.52 5.66 -20.36
N MET A 183 25.86 5.12 -21.38
CA MET A 183 26.48 4.25 -22.37
C MET A 183 26.35 4.90 -23.75
N ASN A 184 27.47 5.37 -24.30
CA ASN A 184 27.51 6.20 -25.51
C ASN A 184 26.64 7.47 -25.34
N ASN A 185 25.70 7.69 -26.27
CA ASN A 185 24.73 8.79 -26.24
C ASN A 185 23.40 8.42 -25.54
N ARG A 186 23.32 7.26 -24.87
CA ARG A 186 22.10 6.78 -24.23
C ARG A 186 22.30 6.61 -22.72
N ARG A 187 21.20 6.78 -21.97
CA ARG A 187 21.13 6.40 -20.56
C ARG A 187 20.59 4.98 -20.46
N ILE A 188 21.29 4.14 -19.72
CA ILE A 188 20.85 2.80 -19.35
C ILE A 188 20.59 2.73 -17.85
N TYR A 189 19.74 1.79 -17.46
CA TYR A 189 19.38 1.51 -16.08
C TYR A 189 19.77 0.07 -15.76
N ILE A 190 20.52 -0.11 -14.68
CA ILE A 190 21.00 -1.40 -14.20
C ILE A 190 20.67 -1.57 -12.73
N LYS A 191 20.66 -2.83 -12.28
CA LYS A 191 20.45 -3.17 -10.87
C LYS A 191 21.50 -2.50 -9.99
N ASN A 192 21.07 -1.94 -8.87
CA ASN A 192 22.02 -1.50 -7.86
C ASN A 192 22.62 -2.74 -7.15
N LYS A 193 23.92 -2.73 -6.90
CA LYS A 193 24.61 -3.87 -6.27
C LYS A 193 24.33 -3.92 -4.77
#